data_AF-A0A817FTI5-F1
#
_entry.id   AF-A0A817FTI5-F1
#
_cell.length_a   1.000
_cell.length_b   1.000
_cell.length_c   1.000
_cell.angle_alpha   90.00
_cell.angle_beta   90.00
_cell.angle_gamma   90.00
#
_symmetry.space_group_name_H-M   'P 1'
#
loop_
_entity.id
_entity.type
_entity.pdbx_description
1 polymer ?
#
loop_
_entity_poly.entity_id
_entity_poly.type
_entity_poly.pdbx_seq_one_letter_code
_entity_poly.pdbx_strand_id
1 'polypeptide(L)' 'MSLQYLSGVCKYLYEIDISYCQLITDKGLKYLRRNSHYLKRIILIECPNISRAAIDKLVLKIPYVQYHYTNKPSELAK' A
#
# COMPACT_ATOMS: atom_id res chain seq x y z
N MET A 1 10.69 6.99 -5.47
CA MET A 1 10.90 8.26 -4.73
C MET A 1 9.59 8.94 -4.29
N SER A 2 8.48 8.80 -5.03
CA SER A 2 7.19 9.45 -4.69
C SER A 2 6.67 9.18 -3.27
N LEU A 3 6.50 7.92 -2.85
CA LEU A 3 5.98 7.60 -1.51
C LEU A 3 6.91 8.03 -0.38
N GLN A 4 8.23 8.04 -0.61
CA GLN A 4 9.19 8.55 0.38
C GLN A 4 8.97 10.05 0.61
N TYR A 5 8.82 10.83 -0.46
CA TYR A 5 8.58 12.26 -0.37
C TYR A 5 7.24 12.56 0.33
N LEU A 6 6.15 11.92 -0.11
CA LEU A 6 4.83 12.06 0.52
C LEU A 6 4.89 11.73 2.01
N SER A 7 5.45 10.58 2.37
CA SER A 7 5.57 10.19 3.78
C SER A 7 6.47 11.12 4.61
N GLY A 8 7.46 11.76 3.96
CA GLY A 8 8.40 12.66 4.60
C GLY A 8 7.84 14.06 4.82
N VAL A 9 7.12 14.59 3.85
CA VAL A 9 6.63 15.98 3.83
C VAL A 9 5.20 16.09 4.35
N CYS A 10 4.30 15.18 3.96
CA CYS A 10 2.90 15.21 4.37
C CYS A 10 2.73 14.58 5.76
N LYS A 11 3.09 15.32 6.81
CA LYS A 11 3.03 14.83 8.21
C LYS A 11 1.62 14.46 8.65
N TYR A 12 0.61 15.13 8.14
CA TYR A 12 -0.80 14.93 8.50
C TYR A 12 -1.58 14.09 7.47
N LEU A 13 -0.87 13.30 6.65
CA LEU A 13 -1.53 12.40 5.70
C LEU A 13 -2.41 11.41 6.47
N TYR A 14 -3.73 11.53 6.29
CA TYR A 14 -4.74 10.73 6.99
C TYR A 14 -5.22 9.53 6.16
N GLU A 15 -5.33 9.72 4.85
CA GLU A 15 -5.80 8.73 3.89
C GLU A 15 -4.97 8.80 2.61
N ILE A 16 -4.70 7.64 2.01
CA ILE A 16 -4.07 7.57 0.70
C ILE A 16 -4.63 6.41 -0.11
N ASP A 17 -4.99 6.70 -1.36
CA ASP A 17 -5.33 5.71 -2.36
C ASP A 17 -4.20 5.65 -3.39
N ILE A 18 -3.61 4.46 -3.56
CA ILE A 18 -2.60 4.18 -4.59
C ILE A 18 -3.01 2.97 -5.42
N SER A 19 -4.31 2.77 -5.60
CA SER A 19 -4.87 1.72 -6.44
C SER A 19 -4.34 1.81 -7.88
N TYR A 20 -4.24 0.66 -8.53
CA TYR A 20 -3.75 0.47 -9.90
C TYR A 20 -2.29 0.92 -10.14
N CYS A 21 -1.55 1.26 -9.08
CA CYS A 21 -0.16 1.71 -9.19
C CYS A 21 0.80 0.54 -9.42
N GLN A 22 1.05 0.23 -10.70
CA GLN A 22 1.87 -0.91 -11.12
C GLN A 22 3.32 -0.86 -10.65
N LEU A 23 3.88 0.31 -10.37
CA LEU A 23 5.29 0.49 -10.00
C LEU A 23 5.51 0.59 -8.49
N ILE A 24 4.46 0.58 -7.68
CA ILE A 24 4.60 0.60 -6.22
C ILE A 24 4.96 -0.79 -5.72
N THR A 25 5.97 -0.83 -4.88
CA THR A 25 6.50 -2.06 -4.27
C THR A 25 6.43 -2.00 -2.76
N ASP A 26 6.71 -3.13 -2.10
CA ASP A 26 6.90 -3.24 -0.65
C ASP A 26 7.83 -2.15 -0.07
N LYS A 27 8.88 -1.77 -0.80
CA LYS A 27 9.81 -0.71 -0.40
C LYS A 27 9.10 0.64 -0.29
N GLY A 28 8.16 0.93 -1.20
CA GLY A 28 7.32 2.11 -1.18
C GLY A 28 6.46 2.19 0.09
N LEU A 29 5.79 1.09 0.44
CA LEU A 29 4.93 1.00 1.62
C LEU A 29 5.71 1.12 2.93
N LYS A 30 6.98 0.69 2.96
CA LYS A 30 7.86 0.87 4.12
C LYS A 30 8.00 2.34 4.52
N TYR A 31 7.99 3.27 3.56
CA TYR A 31 8.08 4.71 3.86
C TYR A 31 6.81 5.23 4.52
N LEU A 32 5.63 4.93 3.95
CA LEU A 32 4.34 5.28 4.53
C LEU A 32 4.20 4.73 5.96
N ARG A 33 4.53 3.45 6.16
CA ARG A 33 4.48 2.81 7.48
C ARG A 33 5.45 3.45 8.48
N ARG A 34 6.60 3.98 8.07
CA ARG A 34 7.56 4.57 9.02
C ARG A 34 7.22 6.01 9.35
N ASN A 35 6.91 6.84 8.36
CA ASN A 35 6.92 8.29 8.51
C ASN A 35 5.52 8.92 8.64
N SER A 36 4.47 8.23 8.18
CA SER A 36 3.09 8.76 8.26
C SER A 36 2.43 8.33 9.58
N HIS A 37 2.54 9.18 10.61
CA HIS A 37 2.04 8.89 11.96
C HIS A 37 0.51 9.05 12.10
N TYR A 38 -0.10 9.88 11.25
CA TYR A 38 -1.53 10.16 11.25
C TYR A 38 -2.32 9.36 10.21
N LEU A 39 -1.65 8.49 9.44
CA LEU A 39 -2.29 7.69 8.41
C LEU A 39 -3.22 6.67 9.05
N LYS A 40 -4.51 6.76 8.73
CA LYS A 40 -5.57 5.89 9.23
C LYS A 40 -6.16 4.98 8.16
N ARG A 41 -6.17 5.42 6.90
CA ARG A 41 -6.71 4.64 5.79
C ARG A 41 -5.71 4.53 4.63
N ILE A 42 -5.60 3.33 4.07
CA ILE A 42 -4.86 3.10 2.83
C ILE A 42 -5.65 2.15 1.91
N ILE A 43 -5.69 2.48 0.63
CA ILE A 43 -6.36 1.68 -0.41
C ILE A 43 -5.31 1.26 -1.46
N LEU A 44 -5.23 -0.06 -1.69
CA LEU A 44 -4.18 -0.75 -2.45
C LEU A 44 -4.80 -1.75 -3.45
N ILE A 45 -5.73 -1.31 -4.28
CA ILE A 45 -6.39 -2.17 -5.26
C ILE A 45 -5.46 -2.39 -6.47
N GLU A 46 -5.40 -3.59 -7.06
CA GLU A 46 -4.63 -3.87 -8.29
C GLU A 46 -3.18 -3.38 -8.28
N CYS A 47 -2.46 -3.63 -7.18
CA CYS A 47 -1.05 -3.26 -7.02
C CYS A 47 -0.14 -4.51 -7.03
N PRO A 48 0.15 -5.12 -8.20
CA PRO A 48 0.71 -6.49 -8.28
C PRO A 48 2.12 -6.66 -7.71
N ASN A 49 2.84 -5.56 -7.50
CA ASN A 49 4.19 -5.56 -6.95
C ASN A 49 4.23 -5.34 -5.42
N ILE A 50 3.08 -5.36 -4.76
CA ILE A 50 2.94 -5.38 -3.30
C ILE A 50 2.71 -6.82 -2.86
N SER A 51 3.51 -7.32 -1.92
CA SER A 51 3.36 -8.65 -1.35
C SER A 51 2.37 -8.68 -0.18
N ARG A 52 1.78 -9.85 0.07
CA ARG A 52 0.94 -10.08 1.26
C ARG A 52 1.68 -9.77 2.56
N ALA A 53 2.96 -10.11 2.65
CA ALA A 53 3.79 -9.81 3.82
C ALA A 53 3.97 -8.29 4.07
N ALA A 54 3.94 -7.47 3.01
CA ALA A 54 3.94 -6.02 3.16
C ALA A 54 2.59 -5.49 3.65
N ILE A 55 1.48 -6.05 3.18
CA ILE A 55 0.13 -5.76 3.68
C ILE A 55 0.01 -6.09 5.16
N ASP A 56 0.45 -7.28 5.57
CA ASP A 56 0.39 -7.72 6.98
C ASP A 56 1.12 -6.72 7.89
N LYS A 57 2.26 -6.17 7.44
CA LYS A 57 3.01 -5.13 8.17
C LYS A 57 2.29 -3.78 8.21
N LEU A 58 1.48 -3.45 7.21
CA LEU A 58 0.69 -2.21 7.21
C LEU A 58 -0.46 -2.29 8.21
N VAL A 59 -1.16 -3.42 8.26
CA VAL A 59 -2.30 -3.66 9.17
C VAL A 59 -1.89 -3.50 10.64
N LEU A 60 -0.63 -3.80 10.99
CA LEU A 60 -0.10 -3.57 12.35
C LEU A 60 -0.08 -2.09 12.79
N LYS A 61 -0.12 -1.14 11.86
CA LYS A 61 0.00 0.30 12.16
C LYS A 61 -1.18 1.13 11.65
N ILE A 62 -1.81 0.71 10.55
CA ILE A 62 -2.87 1.44 9.87
C ILE A 62 -4.19 0.68 10.13
N PRO A 63 -5.18 1.29 10.80
CA PRO A 63 -6.40 0.61 11.21
C PRO A 63 -7.31 0.22 10.04
N TYR A 64 -7.26 0.94 8.92
CA TYR A 64 -8.08 0.64 7.74
C TYR A 64 -7.19 0.40 6.52
N VAL A 65 -7.04 -0.87 6.13
CA VAL A 65 -6.29 -1.29 4.94
C VAL A 65 -7.24 -2.03 4.00
N GLN A 66 -7.51 -1.45 2.83
CA GLN A 66 -8.26 -2.09 1.76
C GLN A 66 -7.30 -2.53 0.66
N TYR A 67 -7.34 -3.80 0.27
CA TYR A 67 -6.52 -4.35 -0.80
C TYR A 67 -7.24 -5.52 -1.48
N HIS A 68 -7.03 -5.67 -2.78
CA HIS A 68 -7.35 -6.89 -3.51
C HIS A 68 -6.51 -6.97 -4.78
N TYR A 69 -6.33 -8.20 -5.25
CA TYR A 69 -5.77 -8.49 -6.55
C TYR A 69 -6.88 -9.20 -7.32
N THR A 70 -7.34 -8.63 -8.42
CA THR A 70 -8.15 -9.36 -9.38
C THR A 70 -7.20 -10.39 -9.99
N ASN A 71 -7.60 -11.65 -9.88
CA ASN A 71 -6.79 -12.78 -10.33
C ASN A 71 -6.20 -12.49 -11.72
N LYS A 72 -4.88 -12.65 -11.85
CA LYS A 72 -4.30 -12.93 -13.17
C LYS A 72 -5.07 -14.12 -13.76
N PRO A 73 -5.36 -14.15 -15.07
CA PRO A 73 -6.03 -15.28 -15.74
C PRO A 73 -5.18 -16.57 -15.79
N SER A 74 -4.39 -16.88 -14.75
CA SER A 74 -3.62 -18.11 -14.59
C SER A 74 -4.25 -19.12 -13.63
N GLU A 75 -5.39 -18.81 -13.00
CA GLU A 75 -6.15 -19.78 -12.18
C GLU A 75 -7.35 -20.41 -12.90
N LEU A 76 -7.52 -20.16 -14.21
CA LEU A 76 -8.56 -20.78 -15.06
C LEU A 76 -8.10 -22.07 -15.76
N ALA A 77 -6.92 -22.60 -15.41
CA ALA A 77 -6.43 -23.89 -15.89
C ALA A 77 -6.37 -24.89 -14.72
N LYS A 78 -7.53 -25.38 -14.29
CA LYS A 78 -7.69 -26.68 -13.63
C LYS A 78 -8.85 -27.42 -14.28
#